data_AF-A0A521FVL8-F1
#
_entry.id   AF-A0A521FVL8-F1
#
_cell.length_a   1.000
_cell.length_b   1.000
_cell.length_c   1.000
_cell.angle_alpha   90.00
_cell.angle_beta   90.00
_cell.angle_gamma   90.00
#
_symmetry.space_group_name_H-M   'P 1'
#
loop_
_entity.id
_entity.type
_entity.pdbx_description
1 polymer ?
#
loop_
_entity_poly.entity_id
_entity_poly.type
_entity_poly.pdbx_seq_one_letter_code
_entity_poly.pdbx_strand_id
1 'polypeptide(L)' 'MTIYTLRNMVERCFNKLTNSRRLATCYDETADSYLGFVDIACIRLWLRHLST' A
#
# COMPACT_ATOMS: atom_id res chain seq x y z
N MET A 1 17.24 -12.88 13.47
CA MET A 1 15.79 -13.14 13.39
C MET A 1 14.95 -11.88 13.13
N THR A 2 15.40 -10.69 13.54
CA THR A 2 14.71 -9.39 13.42
C THR A 2 14.67 -8.79 12.01
N ILE A 3 15.69 -9.03 11.17
CA ILE A 3 15.70 -8.52 9.78
C ILE A 3 14.60 -9.18 8.93
N TYR A 4 14.41 -10.50 9.11
CA TYR A 4 13.38 -11.25 8.39
C TYR A 4 11.97 -10.82 8.76
N THR A 5 11.72 -10.51 10.04
CA THR A 5 10.39 -10.05 10.48
C THR A 5 10.08 -8.65 9.97
N LEU A 6 11.06 -7.73 9.99
CA LEU A 6 10.90 -6.40 9.41
C LEU A 6 10.64 -6.48 7.90
N ARG A 7 11.40 -7.30 7.18
CA ARG A 7 11.21 -7.50 5.73
C ARG A 7 9.81 -8.02 5.43
N ASN A 8 9.36 -9.06 6.13
CA ASN A 8 8.02 -9.63 5.94
C ASN A 8 6.91 -8.60 6.26
N MET A 9 7.13 -7.68 7.21
CA MET A 9 6.17 -6.61 7.49
C MET A 9 6.04 -5.63 6.31
N VAL A 10 7.18 -5.23 5.73
CA VAL A 10 7.23 -4.39 4.53
C VAL A 10 6.61 -5.10 3.33
N GLU A 11 6.97 -6.36 3.08
CA GLU A 11 6.43 -7.19 1.99
C GLU A 11 4.90 -7.33 2.09
N ARG A 12 4.35 -7.56 3.30
CA ARG A 12 2.90 -7.63 3.51
C ARG A 12 2.21 -6.28 3.25
N CYS A 13 2.87 -5.17 3.57
CA CYS A 13 2.32 -3.84 3.30
C CYS A 13 2.17 -3.62 1.79
N PHE A 14 3.24 -3.88 1.03
CA PHE A 14 3.21 -3.79 -0.43
C PHE A 14 2.23 -4.77 -1.07
N ASN A 15 2.12 -6.00 -0.56
CA ASN A 15 1.15 -6.97 -1.06
C ASN A 15 -0.31 -6.51 -0.86
N LYS A 16 -0.61 -5.80 0.24
CA LYS A 16 -1.94 -5.20 0.45
C LYS A 16 -2.16 -3.99 -0.47
N LEU A 17 -1.11 -3.23 -0.75
CA LEU A 17 -1.16 -2.09 -1.65
C LEU A 17 -1.45 -2.56 -3.09
N THR A 18 -0.74 -3.57 -3.58
CA THR A 18 -0.91 -4.15 -4.92
C THR A 18 -2.20 -4.96 -5.07
N ASN A 19 -2.83 -5.42 -3.98
CA ASN A 19 -4.18 -5.99 -4.04
C ASN A 19 -5.23 -4.95 -4.48
N SER A 20 -4.92 -3.65 -4.37
CA SER A 20 -5.79 -2.61 -4.93
C SER A 20 -5.64 -2.59 -6.44
N ARG A 21 -6.66 -3.10 -7.15
CA ARG A 21 -6.68 -3.19 -8.61
C ARG A 21 -6.22 -1.90 -9.28
N ARG A 22 -6.68 -0.74 -8.80
CA ARG A 22 -6.30 0.57 -9.34
C ARG A 22 -4.78 0.83 -9.31
N LEU A 23 -4.11 0.51 -8.21
CA LEU A 23 -2.66 0.63 -8.08
C LEU A 23 -1.92 -0.41 -8.92
N ALA A 24 -2.43 -1.65 -8.95
CA ALA A 24 -1.83 -2.72 -9.75
C ALA A 24 -1.90 -2.47 -11.26
N THR A 25 -2.95 -1.79 -11.73
CA THR A 25 -3.14 -1.52 -13.16
C THR A 25 -2.47 -0.22 -13.61
N CYS A 26 -2.01 0.63 -12.68
CA CYS A 26 -1.23 1.85 -12.93
C CYS A 26 -1.69 2.64 -14.17
N TYR A 27 -3.01 2.84 -14.30
CA TYR A 27 -3.61 3.57 -15.42
C TYR A 27 -3.58 5.09 -15.22
N ASP A 28 -3.06 5.57 -14.10
CA ASP A 28 -3.03 7.00 -13.79
C ASP A 28 -2.05 7.71 -14.74
N GLU A 29 -2.58 8.67 -15.51
CA GLU A 29 -1.88 9.40 -16.57
C GLU A 29 -0.73 10.29 -16.03
N THR A 30 -0.80 10.65 -14.75
CA THR A 30 0.16 11.55 -14.10
C THR A 30 0.75 10.89 -12.86
N ALA A 31 2.06 11.08 -12.66
CA ALA A 31 2.76 10.59 -11.47
C ALA A 31 2.17 11.16 -10.17
N ASP A 32 1.65 12.40 -10.20
CA ASP A 32 0.96 13.04 -9.08
C ASP A 32 -0.32 12.29 -8.68
N SER A 33 -1.17 11.97 -9.67
CA SER A 33 -2.39 11.19 -9.47
C SER A 33 -2.10 9.79 -8.90
N TYR A 34 -1.04 9.14 -9.39
CA TYR A 34 -0.58 7.85 -8.86
C TYR A 34 -0.13 7.98 -7.40
N LEU A 35 0.69 8.98 -7.07
CA LEU A 35 1.17 9.22 -5.71
C LEU A 35 0.02 9.54 -4.75
N GLY A 36 -0.93 10.38 -5.16
CA GLY A 36 -2.14 10.66 -4.39
C GLY A 36 -2.96 9.38 -4.11
N PHE A 37 -3.04 8.47 -5.08
CA PHE A 37 -3.70 7.18 -4.89
C PHE A 37 -2.96 6.24 -3.93
N VAL A 38 -1.64 6.24 -3.99
CA VAL A 38 -0.80 5.50 -3.03
C VAL A 38 -1.05 6.03 -1.61
N ASP A 39 -1.09 7.35 -1.43
CA ASP A 39 -1.33 7.97 -0.12
C ASP A 39 -2.71 7.60 0.44
N ILE A 40 -3.77 7.70 -0.38
CA ILE A 40 -5.14 7.29 -0.01
C ILE A 40 -5.19 5.80 0.38
N ALA A 41 -4.49 4.94 -0.36
CA ALA A 41 -4.47 3.51 -0.06
C ALA A 41 -3.72 3.20 1.25
N CYS A 42 -2.62 3.92 1.53
CA CYS A 42 -1.91 3.87 2.80
C CYS A 42 -2.79 4.31 3.97
N ILE A 43 -3.51 5.43 3.83
CA ILE A 43 -4.45 5.93 4.85
C ILE A 43 -5.54 4.89 5.13
N ARG A 44 -6.12 4.28 4.08
CA ARG A 44 -7.15 3.23 4.23
C ARG A 44 -6.61 1.99 4.95
N LEU A 45 -5.38 1.59 4.65
CA LEU A 45 -4.70 0.49 5.34
C LEU A 45 -4.49 0.79 6.82
N TRP A 46 -4.10 2.03 7.13
CA TRP A 46 -3.84 2.48 8.49
C TRP A 46 -5.14 2.58 9.31
N LEU A 47 -6.20 3.16 8.74
CA LEU A 47 -7.52 3.23 9.38
C LEU A 47 -8.08 1.85 9.71
N ARG A 48 -7.94 0.87 8.79
CA ARG A 48 -8.35 -0.52 9.04
C ARG A 48 -7.57 -1.15 10.19
N HIS A 49 -6.28 -0.83 10.30
CA HIS A 49 -5.46 -1.33 11.40
C HIS A 49 -5.85 -0.72 12.74
N LEU A 50 -6.21 0.56 12.76
CA LEU A 50 -6.64 1.27 13.97
C LEU A 50 -8.05 0.86 14.44
N SER A 51 -8.94 0.49 13.52
CA SER A 51 -10.31 0.09 13.84
C SER A 51 -10.47 -1.36 14.32
N THR A 52 -9.39 -2.15 14.31
CA THR A 52 -9.36 -3.56 14.73
C THR A 52 -8.62 -3.68 16.05
#